data_AF-S7WQG0-F1
#
_entry.id   AF-S7WQG0-F1
#
_cell.length_a   1.000
_cell.length_b   1.000
_cell.length_c   1.000
_cell.angle_alpha   90.00
_cell.angle_beta   90.00
_cell.angle_gamma   90.00
#
_symmetry.space_group_name_H-M   'P 1'
#
loop_
_entity.id
_entity.type
_entity.pdbx_description
1 polymer ?
#
loop_
_entity_poly.entity_id
_entity_poly.type
_entity_poly.pdbx_seq_one_letter_code
_entity_poly.pdbx_strand_id
1 'polypeptide(L)'
;MCCTWDLNLRPYTILKLLSLILLVQALAHFAKRLLSSRNAIVFSSLASGFVSSTATVANLGMEVRNNHADPKINAGAALMSCVATLVQMLIIVASISMAWLELLLIPSLISTLLLFAWSIYLLRKSTKNELSQKTDESRMFSFKNAIVITVALSTIQAAVYGLNLWLGNSGLIIGTFIASLFEIHAAIAAIVVQGDPNTAQATPLLIALMVGLCAHAMSKSINAGLTGGYKYALAFVPAQILHMAILVILVWVSR
;
A
#
# COMPACT_ATOMS: atom_id res chain seq x y z
N MET A 1 33.40 16.61 27.89
CA MET A 1 33.96 16.93 26.57
C MET A 1 34.44 15.61 25.98
N CYS A 2 33.99 15.09 24.85
CA CYS A 2 33.25 15.66 23.74
C CYS A 2 32.34 14.57 23.16
N CYS A 3 31.16 14.99 22.71
CA CYS A 3 30.17 14.19 22.02
C CYS A 3 30.75 13.53 20.75
N THR A 4 30.67 12.21 20.64
CA THR A 4 30.72 11.51 19.35
C THR A 4 29.33 10.97 19.03
N TRP A 5 28.43 11.90 18.69
CA TRP A 5 27.22 11.60 17.94
C TRP A 5 27.63 11.28 16.50
N ASP A 6 28.06 10.05 16.22
CA ASP A 6 28.13 9.54 14.85
C ASP A 6 26.72 9.11 14.38
N LEU A 7 25.78 10.04 14.54
CA LEU A 7 24.42 9.94 14.04
C LEU A 7 24.43 10.52 12.63
N ASN A 8 25.09 9.84 11.69
CA ASN A 8 25.05 10.13 10.26
C ASN A 8 23.66 9.79 9.64
N LEU A 9 22.58 10.04 10.37
CA LEU A 9 21.22 10.23 9.85
C LEU A 9 21.20 11.62 9.19
N ARG A 10 21.68 11.70 7.95
CA ARG A 10 21.69 12.96 7.19
C ARG A 10 20.27 13.54 7.19
N PRO A 11 19.99 14.68 7.84
CA PRO A 11 18.65 15.29 7.85
C PRO A 11 18.16 15.58 6.43
N TYR A 12 19.12 15.77 5.51
CA TYR A 12 18.90 15.83 4.07
C TYR A 12 18.20 14.58 3.49
N THR A 13 18.55 13.37 3.93
CA THR A 13 17.91 12.12 3.46
C THR A 13 16.47 12.03 3.98
N ILE A 14 16.22 12.41 5.23
CA ILE A 14 14.87 12.44 5.80
C ILE A 14 14.01 13.48 5.08
N LEU A 15 14.54 14.68 4.82
CA LEU A 15 13.86 15.72 4.06
C LEU A 15 13.63 15.32 2.60
N LYS A 16 14.57 14.60 1.98
CA LYS A 16 14.43 14.07 0.62
C LYS A 16 13.32 13.02 0.57
N LEU A 17 13.29 12.07 1.51
CA LEU A 17 12.22 11.07 1.62
C LEU A 17 10.86 11.72 1.90
N LEU A 18 10.80 12.69 2.82
CA LEU A 18 9.60 13.49 3.10
C LEU A 18 9.13 14.22 1.84
N SER A 19 10.04 14.88 1.11
CA SER A 19 9.72 15.58 -0.13
C SER A 19 9.23 14.63 -1.22
N LEU A 20 9.77 13.41 -1.29
CA LEU A 20 9.37 12.39 -2.26
C LEU A 20 7.99 11.83 -1.93
N ILE A 21 7.72 11.58 -0.65
CA ILE A 21 6.40 11.17 -0.15
C ILE A 21 5.37 12.29 -0.38
N LEU A 22 5.74 13.56 -0.16
CA LEU A 22 4.88 14.72 -0.46
C LEU A 22 4.65 14.89 -1.97
N LEU A 23 5.66 14.66 -2.80
CA LEU A 23 5.55 14.70 -4.27
C LEU A 23 4.61 13.61 -4.78
N VAL A 24 4.76 12.38 -4.28
CA VAL A 24 3.89 11.24 -4.61
C VAL A 24 2.44 11.53 -4.18
N GLN A 25 2.24 12.12 -3.00
CA GLN A 25 0.91 12.55 -2.53
C GLN A 25 0.33 13.69 -3.38
N ALA A 26 1.16 14.62 -3.85
CA ALA A 26 0.74 15.69 -4.77
C ALA A 26 0.33 15.16 -6.14
N LEU A 27 1.09 14.20 -6.69
CA LEU A 27 0.76 13.46 -7.93
C LEU A 27 -0.55 12.67 -7.78
N ALA A 28 -0.80 12.08 -6.61
CA ALA A 28 -2.06 11.41 -6.28
C ALA A 28 -3.25 12.37 -6.34
N HIS A 29 -3.10 13.55 -5.74
CA HIS A 29 -4.11 14.61 -5.76
C HIS A 29 -4.38 15.11 -7.19
N PHE A 30 -3.34 15.18 -8.02
CA PHE A 30 -3.45 15.58 -9.41
C PHE A 30 -4.13 14.51 -10.29
N ALA A 31 -3.79 13.22 -10.09
CA ALA A 31 -4.44 12.09 -10.76
C ALA A 31 -5.94 12.02 -10.43
N LYS A 32 -6.32 12.29 -9.17
CA LYS A 32 -7.71 12.32 -8.72
C LYS A 32 -8.54 13.41 -9.40
N ARG A 33 -7.91 14.51 -9.82
CA ARG A 33 -8.56 15.65 -10.49
C ARG A 33 -8.81 15.41 -12.00
N LEU A 34 -8.08 14.48 -12.63
CA LEU A 34 -8.10 14.29 -14.08
C LEU A 34 -9.07 13.21 -14.58
N LEU A 35 -9.69 12.42 -13.69
CA LEU A 35 -10.36 11.17 -14.07
C LEU A 35 -11.89 11.29 -14.00
N SER A 36 -12.46 12.01 -14.96
CA SER A 36 -13.91 12.03 -15.29
C SER A 36 -14.17 11.11 -16.49
N SER A 37 -14.50 9.83 -16.27
CA SER A 37 -14.97 8.92 -17.33
C SER A 37 -15.57 7.63 -16.74
N ARG A 38 -16.23 6.83 -17.59
CA ARG A 38 -16.95 5.55 -17.38
C ARG A 38 -16.28 4.50 -16.47
N ASN A 39 -14.99 4.65 -16.19
CA ASN A 39 -14.20 3.82 -15.25
C ASN A 39 -13.91 4.54 -13.91
N ALA A 40 -14.74 5.50 -13.51
CA ALA A 40 -14.50 6.41 -12.38
C ALA A 40 -14.13 5.70 -11.08
N ILE A 41 -14.77 4.57 -10.76
CA ILE A 41 -14.48 3.81 -9.53
C ILE A 41 -13.07 3.19 -9.53
N VAL A 42 -12.60 2.70 -10.67
CA VAL A 42 -11.27 2.08 -10.83
C VAL A 42 -10.19 3.13 -10.65
N PHE A 43 -10.33 4.23 -11.37
CA PHE A 43 -9.37 5.33 -11.39
C PHE A 43 -9.34 6.11 -10.08
N SER A 44 -10.51 6.34 -9.46
CA SER A 44 -10.59 6.98 -8.15
C SER A 44 -9.98 6.09 -7.06
N SER A 45 -10.16 4.77 -7.12
CA SER A 45 -9.56 3.84 -6.16
C SER A 45 -8.05 3.69 -6.35
N LEU A 46 -7.56 3.67 -7.59
CA LEU A 46 -6.14 3.75 -7.89
C LEU A 46 -5.54 5.04 -7.31
N ALA A 47 -6.13 6.21 -7.62
CA ALA A 47 -5.67 7.51 -7.13
C ALA A 47 -5.77 7.65 -5.60
N SER A 48 -6.85 7.14 -4.99
CA SER A 48 -7.00 7.08 -3.53
C SER A 48 -5.97 6.14 -2.89
N GLY A 49 -5.61 5.06 -3.59
CA GLY A 49 -4.56 4.13 -3.19
C GLY A 49 -3.18 4.78 -3.09
N PHE A 50 -2.91 5.79 -3.92
CA PHE A 50 -1.68 6.58 -3.80
C PHE A 50 -1.65 7.45 -2.52
N VAL A 51 -2.81 7.81 -1.97
CA VAL A 51 -2.87 8.52 -0.67
C VAL A 51 -2.76 7.51 0.46
N SER A 52 -3.67 6.53 0.47
CA SER A 52 -3.57 5.35 1.33
C SER A 52 -4.42 4.22 0.76
N SER A 53 -3.75 3.11 0.47
CA SER A 53 -4.41 1.91 -0.01
C SER A 53 -5.19 1.22 1.12
N THR A 54 -4.66 1.26 2.34
CA THR A 54 -5.33 0.72 3.52
C THR A 54 -6.63 1.47 3.81
N ALA A 55 -6.64 2.80 3.71
CA ALA A 55 -7.84 3.61 3.85
C ALA A 55 -8.87 3.35 2.75
N THR A 56 -8.38 3.18 1.52
CA THR A 56 -9.25 2.92 0.36
C THR A 56 -9.97 1.58 0.49
N VAL A 57 -9.28 0.52 0.93
CA VAL A 57 -9.88 -0.79 1.25
C VAL A 57 -10.95 -0.65 2.35
N ALA A 58 -10.67 0.08 3.43
CA ALA A 58 -11.63 0.31 4.51
C ALA A 58 -12.89 1.03 4.02
N ASN A 59 -12.73 2.12 3.26
CA ASN A 59 -13.84 2.94 2.78
C ASN A 59 -14.76 2.16 1.83
N LEU A 60 -14.17 1.44 0.87
CA LEU A 60 -14.92 0.59 -0.06
C LEU A 60 -15.61 -0.56 0.67
N GLY A 61 -14.99 -1.11 1.73
CA GLY A 61 -15.62 -2.09 2.61
C GLY A 61 -16.83 -1.50 3.35
N MET A 62 -16.71 -0.31 3.94
CA MET A 62 -17.83 0.35 4.63
C MET A 62 -19.02 0.63 3.71
N GLU A 63 -18.80 1.00 2.44
CA GLU A 63 -19.87 1.14 1.45
C GLU A 63 -20.63 -0.17 1.22
N VAL A 64 -19.91 -1.29 1.12
CA VAL A 64 -20.51 -2.62 1.00
C VAL A 64 -21.32 -2.98 2.25
N ARG A 65 -20.76 -2.73 3.44
CA ARG A 65 -21.45 -3.06 4.71
C ARG A 65 -22.73 -2.25 4.91
N ASN A 66 -22.77 -1.03 4.42
CA ASN A 66 -23.96 -0.19 4.47
C ASN A 66 -24.99 -0.53 3.37
N ASN A 67 -24.79 -1.63 2.61
CA ASN A 67 -25.62 -2.05 1.47
C ASN A 67 -25.71 -1.00 0.36
N HIS A 68 -24.70 -0.14 0.22
CA HIS A 68 -24.65 0.88 -0.82
C HIS A 68 -23.87 0.42 -2.07
N ALA A 69 -23.18 -0.73 -2.01
CA ALA A 69 -22.32 -1.20 -3.09
C ALA A 69 -22.23 -2.73 -3.16
N ASP A 70 -21.95 -3.25 -4.36
CA ASP A 70 -21.70 -4.67 -4.58
C ASP A 70 -20.32 -5.09 -4.02
N PRO A 71 -20.25 -6.18 -3.22
CA PRO A 71 -18.99 -6.65 -2.63
C PRO A 71 -17.89 -6.96 -3.64
N LYS A 72 -18.22 -7.46 -4.85
CA LYS A 72 -17.21 -7.85 -5.84
C LYS A 72 -16.68 -6.64 -6.59
N ILE A 73 -17.55 -5.71 -6.99
CA ILE A 73 -17.14 -4.46 -7.64
C ILE A 73 -16.20 -3.68 -6.71
N ASN A 74 -16.60 -3.48 -5.45
CA ASN A 74 -15.79 -2.73 -4.49
C ASN A 74 -14.51 -3.48 -4.11
N ALA A 75 -14.50 -4.82 -4.08
CA ALA A 75 -13.28 -5.59 -3.90
C ALA A 75 -12.33 -5.40 -5.09
N GLY A 76 -12.85 -5.43 -6.32
CA GLY A 76 -12.06 -5.12 -7.53
C GLY A 76 -11.46 -3.71 -7.48
N ALA A 77 -12.25 -2.71 -7.10
CA ALA A 77 -11.79 -1.34 -6.92
C ALA A 77 -10.71 -1.23 -5.83
N ALA A 78 -10.85 -1.94 -4.72
CA ALA A 78 -9.84 -2.00 -3.66
C ALA A 78 -8.55 -2.70 -4.11
N LEU A 79 -8.62 -3.73 -4.95
CA LEU A 79 -7.42 -4.35 -5.53
C LEU A 79 -6.67 -3.36 -6.44
N MET A 80 -7.36 -2.40 -7.08
CA MET A 80 -6.69 -1.32 -7.83
C MET A 80 -5.95 -0.36 -6.91
N SER A 81 -6.43 -0.10 -5.69
CA SER A 81 -5.64 0.66 -4.72
C SER A 81 -4.38 -0.09 -4.31
N CYS A 82 -4.37 -1.43 -4.35
CA CYS A 82 -3.18 -2.24 -4.11
C CYS A 82 -2.21 -2.25 -5.30
N VAL A 83 -2.71 -2.14 -6.54
CA VAL A 83 -1.87 -1.87 -7.72
C VAL A 83 -1.11 -0.55 -7.55
N ALA A 84 -1.78 0.50 -7.08
CA ALA A 84 -1.13 1.77 -6.78
C ALA A 84 0.01 1.62 -5.76
N THR A 85 -0.17 0.80 -4.72
CA THR A 85 0.87 0.49 -3.73
C THR A 85 2.14 -0.10 -4.39
N LEU A 86 1.98 -1.08 -5.27
CA LEU A 86 3.14 -1.69 -5.94
C LEU A 86 3.86 -0.69 -6.86
N VAL A 87 3.11 0.17 -7.56
CA VAL A 87 3.68 1.22 -8.41
C VAL A 87 4.45 2.24 -7.57
N GLN A 88 3.88 2.73 -6.46
CA GLN A 88 4.53 3.66 -5.55
C GLN A 88 5.79 3.06 -4.92
N MET A 89 5.74 1.79 -4.52
CA MET A 89 6.88 1.04 -4.02
C MET A 89 8.04 1.07 -5.02
N LEU A 90 7.77 0.75 -6.30
CA LEU A 90 8.78 0.77 -7.36
C LEU A 90 9.34 2.18 -7.62
N ILE A 91 8.50 3.21 -7.61
CA ILE A 91 8.93 4.61 -7.76
C ILE A 91 9.90 5.01 -6.64
N ILE A 92 9.57 4.67 -5.40
CA ILE A 92 10.42 4.96 -4.23
C ILE A 92 11.75 4.22 -4.34
N VAL A 93 11.72 2.92 -4.62
CA VAL A 93 12.92 2.11 -4.78
C VAL A 93 13.83 2.66 -5.89
N ALA A 94 13.26 2.95 -7.06
CA ALA A 94 13.97 3.52 -8.20
C ALA A 94 14.66 4.86 -7.89
N SER A 95 14.07 5.63 -6.97
CA SER A 95 14.64 6.93 -6.55
C SER A 95 15.83 6.82 -5.59
N ILE A 96 16.06 5.63 -5.00
CA ILE A 96 17.07 5.42 -3.95
C ILE A 96 18.19 4.47 -4.42
N SER A 97 17.86 3.29 -4.96
CA SER A 97 18.85 2.29 -5.39
C SER A 97 18.40 1.53 -6.63
N MET A 98 19.26 1.52 -7.66
CA MET A 98 19.04 0.73 -8.88
C MET A 98 19.17 -0.77 -8.62
N ALA A 99 20.04 -1.20 -7.70
CA ALA A 99 20.20 -2.62 -7.36
C ALA A 99 18.91 -3.20 -6.75
N TRP A 100 18.26 -2.45 -5.86
CA TRP A 100 16.94 -2.84 -5.34
C TRP A 100 15.86 -2.81 -6.43
N LEU A 101 15.94 -1.86 -7.37
CA LEU A 101 14.99 -1.81 -8.48
C LEU A 101 15.10 -3.05 -9.36
N GLU A 102 16.31 -3.46 -9.75
CA GLU A 102 16.54 -4.67 -10.56
C GLU A 102 16.00 -5.92 -9.87
N LEU A 103 16.23 -6.05 -8.56
CA LEU A 103 15.71 -7.15 -7.76
C LEU A 103 14.18 -7.16 -7.70
N LEU A 104 13.54 -6.00 -7.53
CA LEU A 104 12.10 -5.91 -7.25
C LEU A 104 11.24 -5.73 -8.50
N LEU A 105 11.80 -5.28 -9.62
CA LEU A 105 11.03 -4.87 -10.80
C LEU A 105 10.23 -6.05 -11.38
N ILE A 106 10.89 -7.15 -11.71
CA ILE A 106 10.24 -8.32 -12.32
C ILE A 106 9.22 -8.95 -11.36
N PRO A 107 9.56 -9.27 -10.09
CA PRO A 107 8.59 -9.76 -9.11
C PRO A 107 7.36 -8.86 -8.95
N SER A 108 7.58 -7.54 -8.91
CA SER A 108 6.50 -6.55 -8.73
C SER A 108 5.61 -6.44 -9.96
N LEU A 109 6.18 -6.50 -11.18
CA LEU A 109 5.40 -6.47 -12.42
C LEU A 109 4.48 -7.69 -12.55
N ILE A 110 4.99 -8.89 -12.26
CA ILE A 110 4.20 -10.13 -12.29
C ILE A 110 3.05 -10.04 -11.28
N SER A 111 3.36 -9.61 -10.05
CA SER A 111 2.36 -9.49 -8.98
C SER A 111 1.31 -8.41 -9.31
N THR A 112 1.74 -7.29 -9.88
CA THR A 112 0.85 -6.21 -10.33
C THR A 112 -0.08 -6.66 -11.44
N LEU A 113 0.43 -7.39 -12.44
CA LEU A 113 -0.36 -7.86 -13.56
C LEU A 113 -1.44 -8.85 -13.10
N LEU A 114 -1.08 -9.78 -12.21
CA LEU A 114 -2.03 -10.73 -11.61
C LEU A 114 -3.13 -10.00 -10.83
N LEU A 115 -2.75 -9.02 -10.01
CA LEU A 115 -3.68 -8.24 -9.20
C LEU A 115 -4.61 -7.40 -10.07
N PHE A 116 -4.07 -6.78 -11.11
CA PHE A 116 -4.82 -6.01 -12.09
C PHE A 116 -5.82 -6.90 -12.83
N ALA A 117 -5.39 -8.08 -13.32
CA ALA A 117 -6.26 -9.02 -13.99
C ALA A 117 -7.42 -9.49 -13.09
N TRP A 118 -7.12 -9.80 -11.82
CA TRP A 118 -8.13 -10.21 -10.84
C TRP A 118 -9.13 -9.09 -10.54
N SER A 119 -8.65 -7.86 -10.38
CA SER A 119 -9.50 -6.70 -10.19
C SER A 119 -10.45 -6.51 -11.37
N ILE A 120 -9.93 -6.53 -12.60
CA ILE A 120 -10.74 -6.40 -13.82
C ILE A 120 -11.75 -7.55 -13.93
N TYR A 121 -11.37 -8.77 -13.55
CA TYR A 121 -12.30 -9.91 -13.50
C TYR A 121 -13.47 -9.66 -12.55
N LEU A 122 -13.22 -9.18 -11.33
CA LEU A 122 -14.27 -8.86 -10.36
C LEU A 122 -15.19 -7.72 -10.84
N LEU A 123 -14.60 -6.70 -11.44
CA LEU A 123 -15.34 -5.56 -12.00
C LEU A 123 -16.25 -5.96 -13.18
N ARG A 124 -15.79 -6.88 -14.04
CA ARG A 124 -16.56 -7.34 -15.21
C ARG A 124 -17.63 -8.38 -14.88
N LYS A 125 -17.41 -9.23 -13.87
CA LYS A 125 -18.34 -10.32 -13.52
C LYS A 125 -19.67 -9.80 -12.94
N SER A 126 -19.68 -8.59 -12.38
CA SER A 126 -20.88 -8.00 -11.78
C SER A 126 -21.74 -7.21 -12.79
N THR A 127 -21.21 -6.85 -13.96
CA THR A 127 -21.98 -6.19 -15.05
C THR A 127 -23.08 -7.09 -15.63
N LYS A 128 -23.07 -8.40 -15.34
CA LYS A 128 -24.12 -9.33 -15.78
C LYS A 128 -25.33 -9.43 -14.85
N ASN A 129 -25.32 -8.78 -13.68
CA ASN A 129 -26.37 -9.04 -12.68
C ASN A 129 -27.21 -7.86 -12.19
N GLU A 130 -27.01 -6.61 -12.63
CA GLU A 130 -28.06 -5.57 -12.51
C GLU A 130 -27.96 -4.53 -13.63
N LEU A 131 -28.94 -4.56 -14.54
CA LEU A 131 -29.48 -3.35 -15.14
C LEU A 131 -30.22 -2.63 -14.00
N SER A 132 -29.89 -1.36 -13.77
CA SER A 132 -30.52 -0.46 -12.78
C SER A 132 -29.82 -0.33 -11.42
N GLN A 133 -28.60 0.24 -11.41
CA GLN A 133 -28.29 1.24 -10.39
C GLN A 133 -28.59 2.62 -10.97
N LYS A 134 -29.74 3.17 -10.57
CA LYS A 134 -30.04 4.59 -10.66
C LYS A 134 -28.85 5.33 -10.06
N THR A 135 -28.19 6.16 -10.86
CA THR A 135 -27.23 7.14 -10.38
C THR A 135 -28.02 8.21 -9.63
N ASP A 136 -28.46 7.90 -8.42
CA ASP A 136 -28.70 8.97 -7.46
C ASP A 136 -27.32 9.46 -7.03
N GLU A 137 -27.09 10.76 -7.22
CA GLU A 137 -26.00 11.56 -6.65
C GLU A 137 -26.09 11.60 -5.10
N SER A 138 -26.32 10.46 -4.46
CA SER A 138 -26.48 10.32 -3.03
C SER A 138 -25.13 10.04 -2.38
N ARG A 139 -24.40 11.15 -2.14
CA ARG A 139 -23.23 11.32 -1.26
C ARG A 139 -21.93 10.71 -1.76
N MET A 140 -21.21 11.56 -2.50
CA MET A 140 -19.75 11.67 -2.44
C MET A 140 -19.24 11.38 -1.02
N PHE A 141 -18.26 10.47 -0.91
CA PHE A 141 -17.26 10.38 0.16
C PHE A 141 -17.51 11.33 1.33
N SER A 142 -18.10 10.82 2.41
CA SER A 142 -18.14 11.51 3.69
C SER A 142 -16.71 11.85 4.10
N PHE A 143 -16.32 13.11 3.91
CA PHE A 143 -15.03 13.70 4.29
C PHE A 143 -14.66 13.37 5.75
N LYS A 144 -15.67 13.15 6.59
CA LYS A 144 -15.55 12.71 7.99
C LYS A 144 -14.90 11.32 8.14
N ASN A 145 -15.24 10.35 7.28
CA ASN A 145 -14.65 9.00 7.34
C ASN A 145 -13.20 9.00 6.82
N ALA A 146 -12.92 9.80 5.80
CA ALA A 146 -11.57 10.01 5.29
C ALA A 146 -10.65 10.65 6.35
N ILE A 147 -11.14 11.65 7.10
CA ILE A 147 -10.39 12.28 8.20
C ILE A 147 -10.08 11.29 9.32
N VAL A 148 -11.06 10.50 9.77
CA VAL A 148 -10.87 9.52 10.86
C VAL A 148 -9.79 8.50 10.49
N ILE A 149 -9.81 8.02 9.25
CA ILE A 149 -8.78 7.08 8.78
C ILE A 149 -7.42 7.79 8.66
N THR A 150 -7.35 8.98 8.08
CA THR A 150 -6.09 9.75 7.98
C THR A 150 -5.47 10.03 9.34
N VAL A 151 -6.25 10.43 10.34
CA VAL A 151 -5.78 10.68 11.71
C VAL A 151 -5.28 9.39 12.37
N ALA A 152 -5.99 8.27 12.19
CA ALA A 152 -5.54 6.98 12.69
C ALA A 152 -4.21 6.56 12.05
N LEU A 153 -4.06 6.71 10.74
CA LEU A 153 -2.83 6.39 10.02
C LEU A 153 -1.65 7.28 10.46
N SER A 154 -1.85 8.60 10.58
CA SER A 154 -0.81 9.54 11.03
C SER A 154 -0.32 9.25 12.45
N THR A 155 -1.24 8.88 13.35
CA THR A 155 -0.92 8.53 14.74
C THR A 155 0.02 7.33 14.77
N ILE A 156 -0.22 6.34 13.91
CA ILE A 156 0.54 5.11 13.99
C ILE A 156 1.88 5.22 13.25
N GLN A 157 1.97 6.06 12.21
CA GLN A 157 3.24 6.44 11.58
C GLN A 157 4.21 7.09 12.58
N ALA A 158 3.71 7.96 13.46
CA ALA A 158 4.50 8.63 14.50
C ALA A 158 5.03 7.62 15.54
N ALA A 159 4.22 6.63 15.92
CA ALA A 159 4.60 5.59 16.88
C ALA A 159 5.72 4.67 16.35
N VAL A 160 5.64 4.28 15.08
CA VAL A 160 6.66 3.47 14.38
C VAL A 160 8.02 4.15 14.39
N TYR A 161 8.05 5.44 14.03
CA TYR A 161 9.27 6.22 13.95
C TYR A 161 9.98 6.31 15.31
N GLY A 162 9.20 6.51 16.39
CA GLY A 162 9.73 6.51 17.76
C GLY A 162 10.36 5.17 18.16
N LEU A 163 9.76 4.05 17.74
CA LEU A 163 10.25 2.72 18.10
C LEU A 163 11.59 2.36 17.44
N ASN A 164 11.80 2.78 16.20
CA ASN A 164 13.04 2.52 15.46
C ASN A 164 14.25 3.20 16.12
N LEU A 165 14.07 4.40 16.69
CA LEU A 165 15.13 5.15 17.35
C LEU A 165 15.68 4.46 18.61
N TRP A 166 14.95 3.49 19.20
CA TRP A 166 15.32 2.87 20.47
C TRP A 166 15.95 1.46 20.35
N LEU A 167 15.74 0.72 19.25
CA LEU A 167 15.89 -0.76 19.26
C LEU A 167 16.87 -1.38 18.22
N GLY A 168 17.61 -0.60 17.42
CA GLY A 168 18.65 -1.11 16.51
C GLY A 168 18.13 -2.09 15.43
N ASN A 169 18.84 -3.19 15.13
CA ASN A 169 18.48 -4.13 14.04
C ASN A 169 17.15 -4.88 14.30
N SER A 170 16.86 -5.20 15.57
CA SER A 170 15.53 -5.67 15.98
C SER A 170 14.49 -4.57 15.81
N GLY A 171 14.87 -3.31 16.08
CA GLY A 171 14.11 -2.11 15.77
C GLY A 171 13.82 -1.94 14.28
N LEU A 172 14.72 -2.34 13.38
CA LEU A 172 14.46 -2.33 11.94
C LEU A 172 13.35 -3.31 11.55
N ILE A 173 13.41 -4.56 12.03
CA ILE A 173 12.41 -5.57 11.69
C ILE A 173 11.06 -5.21 12.32
N ILE A 174 11.04 -4.87 13.61
CA ILE A 174 9.83 -4.47 14.34
C ILE A 174 9.27 -3.16 13.76
N GLY A 175 10.13 -2.18 13.51
CA GLY A 175 9.76 -0.91 12.89
C GLY A 175 9.20 -1.10 11.49
N THR A 176 9.80 -1.96 10.67
CA THR A 176 9.28 -2.30 9.35
C THR A 176 7.93 -3.00 9.44
N PHE A 177 7.77 -3.95 10.36
CA PHE A 177 6.50 -4.62 10.61
C PHE A 177 5.41 -3.60 10.95
N ILE A 178 5.63 -2.77 11.98
CA ILE A 178 4.63 -1.79 12.42
C ILE A 178 4.40 -0.73 11.32
N ALA A 179 5.44 -0.23 10.65
CA ALA A 179 5.31 0.71 9.52
C ALA A 179 4.41 0.15 8.43
N SER A 180 4.66 -1.09 8.05
CA SER A 180 3.97 -1.76 6.95
C SER A 180 2.53 -2.13 7.29
N LEU A 181 2.16 -2.25 8.58
CA LEU A 181 0.75 -2.38 8.96
C LEU A 181 -0.09 -1.19 8.47
N PHE A 182 0.52 0.00 8.33
CA PHE A 182 -0.12 1.21 7.80
C PHE A 182 0.10 1.31 6.30
N GLU A 183 1.35 1.57 5.93
CA GLU A 183 1.76 1.80 4.56
C GLU A 183 3.19 1.31 4.36
N ILE A 184 3.36 0.40 3.42
CA ILE A 184 4.66 -0.22 3.15
C ILE A 184 5.68 0.73 2.53
N HIS A 185 5.22 1.81 1.90
CA HIS A 185 6.06 2.81 1.21
C HIS A 185 7.12 3.43 2.11
N ALA A 186 6.75 3.78 3.34
CA ALA A 186 7.68 4.32 4.32
C ALA A 186 8.68 3.25 4.80
N ALA A 187 8.20 2.02 4.98
CA ALA A 187 9.00 0.89 5.43
C ALA A 187 10.07 0.51 4.40
N ILE A 188 9.70 0.43 3.11
CA ILE A 188 10.64 0.08 2.05
C ILE A 188 11.69 1.16 1.84
N ALA A 189 11.33 2.44 1.94
CA ALA A 189 12.30 3.53 1.89
C ALA A 189 13.37 3.39 3.00
N ALA A 190 12.94 3.05 4.22
CA ALA A 190 13.84 2.85 5.36
C ALA A 190 14.77 1.63 5.20
N ILE A 191 14.33 0.59 4.49
CA ILE A 191 15.16 -0.59 4.18
C ILE A 191 16.18 -0.24 3.09
N VAL A 192 15.72 0.32 1.98
CA VAL A 192 16.55 0.56 0.79
C VAL A 192 17.68 1.56 1.08
N VAL A 193 17.47 2.52 1.98
CA VAL A 193 18.51 3.49 2.39
C VAL A 193 19.63 2.85 3.23
N GLN A 194 19.40 1.69 3.86
CA GLN A 194 20.40 1.07 4.72
C GLN A 194 21.50 0.33 3.97
N GLY A 195 21.26 -0.10 2.74
CA GLY A 195 22.29 -0.74 1.93
C GLY A 195 21.73 -1.47 0.73
N ASP A 196 22.62 -1.89 -0.16
CA ASP A 196 22.26 -2.64 -1.38
C ASP A 196 22.01 -4.13 -1.08
N PRO A 197 21.14 -4.78 -1.89
CA PRO A 197 20.75 -6.17 -1.68
C PRO A 197 21.87 -7.18 -2.02
N ASN A 198 23.02 -6.71 -2.52
CA ASN A 198 24.17 -7.54 -2.91
C ASN A 198 25.30 -7.54 -1.86
N THR A 199 25.08 -6.93 -0.69
CA THR A 199 26.11 -6.78 0.35
C THR A 199 25.99 -7.83 1.45
N ALA A 200 26.98 -7.93 2.34
CA ALA A 200 26.93 -8.83 3.51
C ALA A 200 25.73 -8.56 4.45
N GLN A 201 25.09 -7.39 4.35
CA GLN A 201 23.86 -7.03 5.09
C GLN A 201 22.56 -7.31 4.31
N ALA A 202 22.62 -7.98 3.16
CA ALA A 202 21.46 -8.26 2.32
C ALA A 202 20.37 -9.08 3.03
N THR A 203 20.76 -10.10 3.80
CA THR A 203 19.79 -11.04 4.39
C THR A 203 18.84 -10.38 5.40
N PRO A 204 19.31 -9.59 6.39
CA PRO A 204 18.41 -8.85 7.27
C PRO A 204 17.48 -7.87 6.55
N LEU A 205 17.96 -7.18 5.50
CA LEU A 205 17.17 -6.22 4.73
C LEU A 205 16.06 -6.90 3.92
N LEU A 206 16.39 -8.04 3.29
CA LEU A 206 15.43 -8.89 2.59
C LEU A 206 14.36 -9.44 3.53
N ILE A 207 14.76 -9.95 4.70
CA ILE A 207 13.83 -10.46 5.71
C ILE A 207 12.91 -9.34 6.19
N ALA A 208 13.45 -8.15 6.48
CA ALA A 208 12.64 -6.99 6.88
C ALA A 208 11.61 -6.65 5.79
N LEU A 209 12.03 -6.58 4.52
CA LEU A 209 11.14 -6.32 3.40
C LEU A 209 10.00 -7.35 3.30
N MET A 210 10.32 -8.64 3.38
CA MET A 210 9.34 -9.71 3.31
C MET A 210 8.35 -9.67 4.48
N VAL A 211 8.84 -9.43 5.69
CA VAL A 211 7.99 -9.23 6.88
C VAL A 211 7.07 -8.03 6.69
N GLY A 212 7.58 -6.93 6.14
CA GLY A 212 6.80 -5.74 5.82
C GLY A 212 5.68 -6.03 4.80
N LEU A 213 6.02 -6.69 3.69
CA LEU A 213 5.06 -7.11 2.66
C LEU A 213 3.95 -7.99 3.23
N CYS A 214 4.31 -9.01 4.01
CA CYS A 214 3.36 -9.90 4.67
C CYS A 214 2.47 -9.14 5.66
N ALA A 215 3.04 -8.30 6.52
CA ALA A 215 2.30 -7.51 7.49
C ALA A 215 1.30 -6.56 6.81
N HIS A 216 1.72 -5.90 5.73
CA HIS A 216 0.87 -5.02 4.94
C HIS A 216 -0.30 -5.78 4.29
N ALA A 217 -0.03 -6.96 3.73
CA ALA A 217 -1.05 -7.81 3.13
C ALA A 217 -2.08 -8.30 4.16
N MET A 218 -1.61 -8.71 5.34
CA MET A 218 -2.46 -9.13 6.46
C MET A 218 -3.32 -7.97 6.95
N SER A 219 -2.73 -6.78 7.15
CA SER A 219 -3.45 -5.59 7.60
C SER A 219 -4.62 -5.25 6.68
N LYS A 220 -4.40 -5.21 5.36
CA LYS A 220 -5.48 -4.98 4.39
C LYS A 220 -6.54 -6.05 4.40
N SER A 221 -6.15 -7.31 4.56
CA SER A 221 -7.09 -8.44 4.60
C SER A 221 -7.98 -8.40 5.84
N ILE A 222 -7.40 -8.09 7.01
CA ILE A 222 -8.14 -7.87 8.25
C ILE A 222 -9.08 -6.68 8.09
N ASN A 223 -8.57 -5.56 7.58
CA ASN A 223 -9.36 -4.35 7.39
C ASN A 223 -10.55 -4.57 6.44
N ALA A 224 -10.35 -5.33 5.35
CA ALA A 224 -11.41 -5.72 4.44
C ALA A 224 -12.51 -6.53 5.16
N GLY A 225 -12.13 -7.52 5.97
CA GLY A 225 -13.08 -8.28 6.79
C GLY A 225 -13.83 -7.44 7.81
N LEU A 226 -13.11 -6.59 8.55
CA LEU A 226 -13.67 -5.74 9.60
C LEU A 226 -14.58 -4.63 9.07
N THR A 227 -14.37 -4.14 7.85
CA THR A 227 -15.13 -3.02 7.29
C THR A 227 -16.22 -3.45 6.33
N GLY A 228 -15.95 -4.41 5.43
CA GLY A 228 -16.89 -4.88 4.40
C GLY A 228 -17.56 -6.21 4.66
N GLY A 229 -17.18 -6.92 5.73
CA GLY A 229 -17.76 -8.20 6.10
C GLY A 229 -17.37 -9.36 5.17
N TYR A 230 -18.00 -10.52 5.39
CA TYR A 230 -17.57 -11.80 4.80
C TYR A 230 -17.54 -11.81 3.27
N LYS A 231 -18.60 -11.30 2.61
CA LYS A 231 -18.70 -11.33 1.13
C LYS A 231 -17.61 -10.47 0.47
N TYR A 232 -17.30 -9.31 1.05
CA TYR A 232 -16.24 -8.42 0.56
C TYR A 232 -14.87 -9.04 0.80
N ALA A 233 -14.62 -9.55 2.00
CA ALA A 233 -13.37 -10.22 2.34
C ALA A 233 -13.12 -11.44 1.44
N LEU A 234 -14.13 -12.27 1.18
CA LEU A 234 -13.97 -13.45 0.32
C LEU A 234 -13.68 -13.09 -1.15
N ALA A 235 -14.11 -11.91 -1.61
CA ALA A 235 -13.75 -11.40 -2.93
C ALA A 235 -12.34 -10.77 -2.98
N PHE A 236 -11.91 -10.11 -1.90
CA PHE A 236 -10.66 -9.35 -1.82
C PHE A 236 -9.45 -10.19 -1.36
N VAL A 237 -9.58 -10.88 -0.22
CA VAL A 237 -8.48 -11.53 0.52
C VAL A 237 -7.73 -12.57 -0.32
N PRO A 238 -8.38 -13.46 -1.10
CA PRO A 238 -7.64 -14.46 -1.87
C PRO A 238 -6.68 -13.83 -2.87
N ALA A 239 -7.12 -12.78 -3.59
CA ALA A 239 -6.27 -12.05 -4.52
C ALA A 239 -5.17 -11.25 -3.79
N GLN A 240 -5.52 -10.64 -2.65
CA GLN A 240 -4.58 -9.88 -1.83
C GLN A 240 -3.45 -10.76 -1.30
N ILE A 241 -3.76 -11.95 -0.80
CA ILE A 241 -2.75 -12.87 -0.27
C ILE A 241 -1.96 -13.53 -1.41
N LEU A 242 -2.63 -13.93 -2.49
CA LEU A 242 -1.97 -14.61 -3.60
C LEU A 242 -0.91 -13.73 -4.28
N HIS A 243 -1.22 -12.49 -4.64
CA HIS A 243 -0.23 -11.63 -5.30
C HIS A 243 0.94 -11.28 -4.37
N MET A 244 0.69 -11.13 -3.06
CA MET A 244 1.74 -10.84 -2.08
C MET A 244 2.62 -12.05 -1.83
N ALA A 245 2.04 -13.25 -1.76
CA ALA A 245 2.81 -14.49 -1.68
C ALA A 245 3.71 -14.66 -2.91
N ILE A 246 3.19 -14.41 -4.12
CA ILE A 246 3.97 -14.45 -5.36
C ILE A 246 5.11 -13.44 -5.32
N LEU A 247 4.84 -12.19 -4.91
CA LEU A 247 5.87 -11.16 -4.78
C LEU A 247 6.99 -11.62 -3.82
N VAL A 248 6.62 -12.04 -2.61
CA VAL A 248 7.57 -12.47 -1.56
C VAL A 248 8.39 -13.68 -2.01
N ILE A 249 7.76 -14.66 -2.65
CA ILE A 249 8.43 -15.86 -3.16
C ILE A 249 9.40 -15.50 -4.28
N LEU A 250 8.95 -14.69 -5.25
CA LEU A 250 9.79 -14.30 -6.39
C LEU A 250 10.99 -13.47 -5.94
N VAL A 251 10.81 -12.54 -5.00
CA VAL A 251 11.92 -11.76 -4.40
C VAL A 251 12.91 -12.67 -3.68
N TRP A 252 12.44 -13.69 -2.96
CA TRP A 252 13.31 -14.64 -2.28
C TRP A 252 14.11 -15.52 -3.25
N VAL A 253 13.49 -15.92 -4.36
CA VAL A 253 14.13 -16.77 -5.38
C VAL A 253 15.08 -15.97 -6.26
N SER A 254 14.84 -14.68 -6.47
CA SER A 254 15.68 -13.79 -7.28
C SER A 254 16.89 -13.18 -6.55
N ARG A 255 17.10 -13.54 -5.28
CA ARG A 255 18.20 -13.01 -4.45
C ARG A 255 19.57 -13.61 -4.80
#